data_AF-A0A256Z1P5-F1
#
_entry.id   AF-A0A256Z1P5-F1
#
_cell.length_a   1.000
_cell.length_b   1.000
_cell.length_c   1.000
_cell.angle_alpha   90.00
_cell.angle_beta   90.00
_cell.angle_gamma   90.00
#
_symmetry.space_group_name_H-M   'P 1'
#
loop_
_entity.id
_entity.type
_entity.pdbx_description
1 polymer ?
#
loop_
_entity_poly.entity_id
_entity_poly.type
_entity_poly.pdbx_seq_one_letter_code
_entity_poly.pdbx_strand_id
1 'polypeptide(L)'
;MVVKTSIRLDEDVLRMFQSSVIEEFGKLKGAQNEAFREAVLLWLAYKRGEPVVVLADDRSGRLMIVRASEVGGRLEALLSKRNPSLSIKPAGSLPYFHAGVISDVIKALVGKFGVPEEAEFRDLDRNVVVEKISGAPDSWEESLKAVQDGYGGRVELHLSWGKPRLRASIRPNYISIKKVMFPAF
;
A
#
# COMPACT_ATOMS: atom_id res chain seq x y z
N MET A 1 -1.98 11.22 -21.61
CA MET A 1 -2.90 12.23 -22.17
C MET A 1 -4.00 12.51 -21.14
N VAL A 2 -4.22 13.78 -20.76
CA VAL A 2 -5.34 14.18 -19.88
C VAL A 2 -6.46 14.70 -20.76
N VAL A 3 -7.66 14.15 -20.63
CA VAL A 3 -8.83 14.52 -21.43
C VAL A 3 -9.77 15.36 -20.56
N LYS A 4 -10.25 16.49 -21.10
CA LYS A 4 -11.27 17.31 -20.44
C LYS A 4 -12.65 16.67 -20.65
N THR A 5 -13.43 16.59 -19.58
CA THR A 5 -14.82 16.13 -19.61
C THR A 5 -15.68 17.01 -18.71
N SER A 6 -16.98 17.03 -18.96
CA SER A 6 -17.97 17.76 -18.15
C SER A 6 -18.99 16.77 -17.61
N ILE A 7 -19.28 16.87 -16.32
CA ILE A 7 -20.21 15.97 -15.61
C ILE A 7 -21.25 16.83 -14.89
N ARG A 8 -22.51 16.42 -14.93
CA ARG A 8 -23.58 17.04 -14.15
C ARG A 8 -23.71 16.30 -12.82
N LEU A 9 -23.78 17.05 -11.73
CA LEU A 9 -23.94 16.54 -10.37
C LEU A 9 -25.02 17.36 -9.67
N ASP A 10 -25.75 16.73 -8.75
CA ASP A 10 -26.64 17.45 -7.84
C ASP A 10 -25.82 18.41 -6.97
N GLU A 11 -26.38 19.58 -6.69
CA GLU A 11 -25.68 20.64 -5.97
C GLU A 11 -25.19 20.18 -4.60
N ASP A 12 -26.02 19.44 -3.86
CA ASP A 12 -25.69 18.93 -2.53
C ASP A 12 -24.53 17.92 -2.58
N VAL A 13 -24.52 17.04 -3.59
CA VAL A 13 -23.42 16.08 -3.79
C VAL A 13 -22.13 16.80 -4.15
N LEU A 14 -22.21 17.81 -5.02
CA LEU A 14 -21.05 18.63 -5.35
C LEU A 14 -20.50 19.34 -4.11
N ARG A 15 -21.37 19.93 -3.27
CA ARG A 15 -20.96 20.60 -2.03
C ARG A 15 -20.29 19.63 -1.07
N MET A 16 -20.87 18.44 -0.84
CA MET A 16 -20.26 17.41 0.00
C MET A 16 -18.88 17.00 -0.53
N PHE A 17 -18.77 16.71 -1.83
CA PHE A 17 -17.49 16.36 -2.45
C PHE A 17 -16.43 17.46 -2.28
N GLN A 18 -16.79 18.71 -2.55
CA GLN A 18 -15.85 19.84 -2.44
C GLN A 18 -15.40 20.09 -1.00
N SER A 19 -16.31 19.98 -0.02
CA SER A 19 -15.97 20.08 1.40
C SER A 19 -14.99 18.99 1.81
N SER A 20 -15.24 17.72 1.46
CA SER A 20 -14.31 16.62 1.77
C SER A 20 -12.94 16.79 1.09
N VAL A 21 -12.91 17.34 -0.13
CA VAL A 21 -11.64 17.67 -0.80
C VAL A 21 -10.87 18.76 -0.04
N ILE A 22 -11.56 19.78 0.48
CA ILE A 22 -10.90 20.84 1.27
C ILE A 22 -10.40 20.28 2.59
N GLU A 23 -11.16 19.44 3.28
CA GLU A 23 -10.75 18.78 4.52
C GLU A 23 -9.49 17.93 4.31
N GLU A 24 -9.44 17.15 3.23
CA GLU A 24 -8.34 16.22 2.94
C GLU A 24 -7.08 16.93 2.38
N PHE A 25 -7.26 17.91 1.50
CA PHE A 25 -6.15 18.54 0.75
C PHE A 25 -5.82 19.97 1.19
N GLY A 26 -6.64 20.58 2.05
CA GLY A 26 -6.53 22.00 2.45
C GLY A 26 -6.85 23.01 1.34
N LYS A 27 -7.22 22.54 0.14
CA LYS A 27 -7.51 23.39 -1.02
C LYS A 27 -8.39 22.66 -2.03
N LEU A 28 -9.09 23.44 -2.85
CA LEU A 28 -9.97 22.89 -3.87
C LEU A 28 -9.32 22.82 -5.26
N LYS A 29 -8.71 23.93 -5.71
CA LYS A 29 -8.10 24.04 -7.03
C LYS A 29 -6.95 23.05 -7.19
N GLY A 30 -7.03 22.20 -8.22
CA GLY A 30 -6.08 21.13 -8.48
C GLY A 30 -6.40 19.82 -7.74
N ALA A 31 -6.78 19.89 -6.46
CA ALA A 31 -7.10 18.72 -5.64
C ALA A 31 -8.39 18.01 -6.08
N GLN A 32 -9.39 18.76 -6.57
CA GLN A 32 -10.62 18.16 -7.10
C GLN A 32 -10.35 17.12 -8.21
N ASN A 33 -9.39 17.37 -9.10
CA ASN A 33 -9.09 16.44 -10.19
C ASN A 33 -8.45 15.16 -9.66
N GLU A 34 -7.63 15.27 -8.61
CA GLU A 34 -7.01 14.12 -7.94
C GLU A 34 -8.08 13.29 -7.24
N ALA A 35 -8.91 13.92 -6.39
CA ALA A 35 -10.01 13.24 -5.71
C ALA A 35 -11.04 12.63 -6.67
N PHE A 36 -11.35 13.32 -7.77
CA PHE A 36 -12.25 12.79 -8.79
C PHE A 36 -11.66 11.57 -9.49
N ARG A 37 -10.35 11.61 -9.82
CA ARG A 37 -9.64 10.44 -10.37
C ARG A 37 -9.68 9.26 -9.39
N GLU A 38 -9.44 9.51 -8.12
CA GLU A 38 -9.50 8.49 -7.07
C GLU A 38 -10.90 7.85 -6.96
N ALA A 39 -11.96 8.66 -7.01
CA ALA A 39 -13.34 8.18 -7.01
C ALA A 39 -13.66 7.31 -8.25
N VAL A 40 -13.20 7.73 -9.44
CA VAL A 40 -13.38 6.94 -10.67
C VAL A 40 -12.63 5.61 -10.59
N LEU A 41 -11.40 5.61 -10.09
CA LEU A 41 -10.64 4.36 -9.90
C LEU A 41 -11.35 3.41 -8.95
N LEU A 42 -11.86 3.91 -7.81
CA LEU A 42 -12.60 3.10 -6.87
C LEU A 42 -13.87 2.50 -7.51
N TRP A 43 -14.61 3.29 -8.29
CA TRP A 43 -15.77 2.80 -9.03
C TRP A 43 -15.40 1.69 -10.03
N LEU A 44 -14.30 1.86 -10.77
CA LEU A 44 -13.80 0.86 -11.71
C LEU A 44 -13.33 -0.42 -11.00
N ALA A 45 -12.72 -0.29 -9.82
CA ALA A 45 -12.35 -1.44 -8.99
C ALA A 45 -13.60 -2.26 -8.63
N TYR A 46 -14.67 -1.61 -8.17
CA TYR A 46 -15.92 -2.29 -7.81
C TYR A 46 -16.69 -2.87 -9.00
N LYS A 47 -16.75 -2.16 -10.13
CA LYS A 47 -17.61 -2.55 -11.26
C LYS A 47 -16.92 -3.39 -12.30
N ARG A 48 -15.61 -3.30 -12.42
CA ARG A 48 -14.83 -3.97 -13.48
C ARG A 48 -13.68 -4.81 -12.94
N GLY A 49 -13.47 -4.85 -11.62
CA GLY A 49 -12.32 -5.53 -11.04
C GLY A 49 -11.00 -4.89 -11.46
N GLU A 50 -11.00 -3.57 -11.71
CA GLU A 50 -9.76 -2.86 -12.04
C GLU A 50 -8.76 -3.00 -10.87
N PRO A 51 -7.50 -3.38 -11.15
CA PRO A 51 -6.45 -3.48 -10.13
C PRO A 51 -6.16 -2.14 -9.46
N VAL A 52 -6.72 -1.92 -8.27
CA VAL A 52 -6.58 -0.69 -7.50
C VAL A 52 -6.20 -1.02 -6.06
N VAL A 53 -5.34 -0.19 -5.48
CA VAL A 53 -4.95 -0.27 -4.08
C VAL A 53 -5.28 1.03 -3.36
N VAL A 54 -5.63 0.92 -2.09
CA VAL A 54 -5.67 2.03 -1.15
C VAL A 54 -4.31 2.09 -0.48
N LEU A 55 -3.62 3.22 -0.61
CA LEU A 55 -2.43 3.56 0.14
C LEU A 55 -2.81 4.61 1.19
N ALA A 56 -2.73 4.26 2.46
CA ALA A 56 -3.00 5.16 3.56
C ALA A 56 -1.69 5.64 4.19
N ASP A 57 -1.61 6.94 4.45
CA ASP A 57 -0.60 7.52 5.34
C ASP A 57 -1.21 7.67 6.73
N ASP A 58 -0.91 6.73 7.62
CA ASP A 58 -1.54 6.62 8.93
C ASP A 58 -1.27 7.86 9.82
N ARG A 59 -0.24 8.67 9.49
CA ARG A 59 0.07 9.90 10.24
C ARG A 59 -0.81 11.07 9.87
N SER A 60 -1.06 11.23 8.56
CA SER A 60 -1.94 12.30 8.07
C SER A 60 -3.40 11.87 8.04
N GLY A 61 -3.68 10.58 8.18
CA GLY A 61 -5.01 10.01 7.93
C GLY A 61 -5.37 9.94 6.45
N ARG A 62 -4.47 10.41 5.57
CA ARG A 62 -4.74 10.55 4.15
C ARG A 62 -4.87 9.21 3.48
N LEU A 63 -5.93 9.06 2.69
CA LEU A 63 -6.12 7.91 1.81
C LEU A 63 -5.78 8.31 0.36
N MET A 64 -5.09 7.42 -0.34
CA MET A 64 -4.75 7.60 -1.75
C MET A 64 -5.19 6.36 -2.52
N ILE A 65 -6.02 6.56 -3.53
CA ILE A 65 -6.47 5.49 -4.44
C ILE A 65 -5.63 5.50 -5.71
N VAL A 66 -4.86 4.44 -5.93
CA VAL A 66 -3.94 4.33 -7.07
C VAL A 66 -4.10 3.01 -7.78
N ARG A 67 -3.76 2.95 -9.07
CA ARG A 67 -3.73 1.67 -9.77
C ARG A 67 -2.64 0.79 -9.17
N ALA A 68 -2.83 -0.52 -9.21
CA ALA A 68 -1.82 -1.49 -8.78
C ALA A 68 -0.45 -1.20 -9.40
N SER A 69 -0.40 -0.92 -10.71
CA SER A 69 0.83 -0.61 -11.44
C SER A 69 1.51 0.71 -11.05
N GLU A 70 0.83 1.56 -10.28
CA GLU A 70 1.38 2.85 -9.82
C GLU A 70 1.89 2.76 -8.37
N VAL A 71 1.67 1.64 -7.67
CA VAL A 71 1.92 1.53 -6.23
C VAL A 71 3.39 1.75 -5.88
N GLY A 72 4.33 1.17 -6.64
CA GLY A 72 5.77 1.28 -6.38
C GLY A 72 6.25 2.74 -6.42
N GLY A 73 6.00 3.43 -7.54
CA GLY A 73 6.41 4.83 -7.70
C GLY A 73 5.72 5.79 -6.71
N ARG A 74 4.46 5.50 -6.33
CA ARG A 74 3.74 6.27 -5.30
C ARG A 74 4.34 6.04 -3.92
N LEU A 75 4.68 4.79 -3.61
CA LEU A 75 5.30 4.42 -2.36
C LEU A 75 6.69 5.08 -2.23
N GLU A 76 7.54 5.02 -3.25
CA GLU A 76 8.85 5.69 -3.26
C GLU A 76 8.78 7.19 -2.95
N ALA A 77 7.80 7.88 -3.54
CA ALA A 77 7.55 9.30 -3.28
C ALA A 77 7.16 9.57 -1.81
N LEU A 78 6.37 8.67 -1.20
CA LEU A 78 5.95 8.77 0.19
C LEU A 78 7.07 8.40 1.17
N LEU A 79 7.83 7.34 0.88
CA LEU A 79 8.98 6.92 1.67
C LEU A 79 10.11 7.97 1.70
N SER A 80 10.11 8.91 0.75
CA SER A 80 11.02 10.05 0.73
C SER A 80 10.65 11.17 1.72
N LYS A 81 9.47 11.11 2.34
CA LYS A 81 9.05 12.02 3.42
C LYS A 81 9.53 11.49 4.79
N ARG A 82 9.64 12.37 5.80
CA ARG A 82 10.13 12.00 7.13
C ARG A 82 9.14 11.06 7.86
N ASN A 83 9.64 9.91 8.30
CA ASN A 83 9.00 8.87 9.11
C ASN A 83 7.80 8.14 8.47
N PRO A 84 8.02 6.99 7.80
CA PRO A 84 6.93 6.22 7.20
C PRO A 84 6.05 5.56 8.28
N SER A 85 4.73 5.77 8.17
CA SER A 85 3.68 4.91 8.71
C SER A 85 2.64 4.78 7.63
N LEU A 86 2.74 3.71 6.85
CA LEU A 86 1.92 3.51 5.67
C LEU A 86 1.22 2.16 5.78
N SER A 87 -0.03 2.11 5.34
CA SER A 87 -0.74 0.87 5.12
C SER A 87 -1.25 0.77 3.68
N ILE A 88 -1.23 -0.43 3.12
CA ILE A 88 -1.68 -0.70 1.75
C ILE A 88 -2.68 -1.85 1.81
N LYS A 89 -3.80 -1.72 1.10
CA LYS A 89 -4.83 -2.76 0.99
C LYS A 89 -5.45 -2.76 -0.40
N PRO A 90 -5.96 -3.90 -0.89
CA PRO A 90 -6.71 -3.93 -2.14
C PRO A 90 -7.97 -3.05 -2.03
N ALA A 91 -8.39 -2.46 -3.14
CA ALA A 91 -9.61 -1.67 -3.23
C ALA A 91 -10.69 -2.41 -4.04
N GLY A 92 -11.95 -2.05 -3.82
CA GLY A 92 -13.08 -2.68 -4.51
C GLY A 92 -13.52 -3.99 -3.86
N SER A 93 -13.96 -4.94 -4.68
CA SER A 93 -14.48 -6.24 -4.24
C SER A 93 -13.40 -7.32 -4.10
N LEU A 94 -12.13 -7.01 -4.39
CA LEU A 94 -11.06 -7.99 -4.39
C LEU A 94 -10.51 -8.22 -2.98
N PRO A 95 -10.50 -9.47 -2.49
CA PRO A 95 -10.00 -9.78 -1.15
C PRO A 95 -8.46 -9.79 -1.06
N TYR A 96 -7.76 -9.85 -2.20
CA TYR A 96 -6.31 -9.96 -2.30
C TYR A 96 -5.76 -8.97 -3.32
N PHE A 97 -4.48 -8.64 -3.19
CA PHE A 97 -3.76 -7.87 -4.19
C PHE A 97 -3.70 -8.62 -5.52
N HIS A 98 -3.70 -7.85 -6.61
CA HIS A 98 -3.29 -8.38 -7.90
C HIS A 98 -1.80 -8.76 -7.87
N ALA A 99 -1.46 -9.79 -8.66
CA ALA A 99 -0.08 -10.23 -8.84
C ALA A 99 0.84 -9.06 -9.19
N GLY A 100 2.01 -9.02 -8.56
CA GLY A 100 3.04 -8.01 -8.77
C GLY A 100 2.95 -6.80 -7.84
N VAL A 101 1.81 -6.55 -7.17
CA VAL A 101 1.72 -5.44 -6.18
C VAL A 101 2.71 -5.64 -5.03
N ILE A 102 2.81 -6.87 -4.53
CA ILE A 102 3.75 -7.19 -3.44
C ILE A 102 5.18 -6.99 -3.93
N SER A 103 5.52 -7.51 -5.11
CA SER A 103 6.82 -7.29 -5.75
C SER A 103 7.16 -5.82 -5.93
N ASP A 104 6.23 -5.00 -6.41
CA ASP A 104 6.43 -3.56 -6.61
C ASP A 104 6.66 -2.82 -5.29
N VAL A 105 5.96 -3.23 -4.23
CA VAL A 105 6.17 -2.68 -2.88
C VAL A 105 7.53 -3.11 -2.32
N ILE A 106 7.92 -4.38 -2.47
CA ILE A 106 9.23 -4.88 -2.05
C ILE A 106 10.34 -4.13 -2.80
N LYS A 107 10.21 -3.95 -4.12
CA LYS A 107 11.17 -3.20 -4.94
C LYS A 107 11.30 -1.76 -4.48
N ALA A 108 10.19 -1.06 -4.21
CA ALA A 108 10.22 0.30 -3.68
C ALA A 108 10.92 0.38 -2.31
N LEU A 109 10.67 -0.58 -1.41
CA LEU A 109 11.33 -0.66 -0.11
C LEU A 109 12.83 -0.92 -0.24
N VAL A 110 13.22 -1.93 -1.02
CA VAL A 110 14.62 -2.31 -1.24
C VAL A 110 15.38 -1.20 -1.98
N GLY A 111 14.76 -0.58 -2.98
CA GLY A 111 15.34 0.55 -3.70
C GLY A 111 15.60 1.76 -2.79
N LYS A 112 14.73 1.98 -1.78
CA LYS A 112 14.87 3.10 -0.85
C LYS A 112 15.82 2.82 0.32
N PHE A 113 15.80 1.61 0.87
CA PHE A 113 16.46 1.28 2.14
C PHE A 113 17.55 0.21 2.02
N GLY A 114 17.78 -0.33 0.83
CA GLY A 114 18.65 -1.47 0.62
C GLY A 114 17.98 -2.80 0.97
N VAL A 115 18.73 -3.89 0.88
CA VAL A 115 18.25 -5.22 1.30
C VAL A 115 18.05 -5.22 2.82
N PRO A 116 16.91 -5.73 3.35
CA PRO A 116 16.67 -5.82 4.78
C PRO A 116 17.70 -6.71 5.49
N GLU A 117 17.95 -6.41 6.76
CA GLU A 117 18.82 -7.21 7.64
C GLU A 117 18.13 -8.52 8.03
N GLU A 118 16.80 -8.50 8.15
CA GLU A 118 15.99 -9.68 8.42
C GLU A 118 14.84 -9.77 7.41
N ALA A 119 14.70 -10.94 6.79
CA ALA A 119 13.57 -11.32 5.96
C ALA A 119 13.11 -12.72 6.38
N GLU A 120 11.88 -12.83 6.89
CA GLU A 120 11.35 -14.07 7.45
C GLU A 120 9.85 -14.19 7.21
N PHE A 121 9.39 -15.43 7.06
CA PHE A 121 7.98 -15.78 7.10
C PHE A 121 7.58 -16.04 8.55
N ARG A 122 6.48 -15.43 8.99
CA ARG A 122 5.95 -15.59 10.35
C ARG A 122 4.51 -16.07 10.31
N ASP A 123 4.19 -16.98 11.21
CA ASP A 123 2.81 -17.37 11.52
C ASP A 123 2.18 -16.24 12.35
N LEU A 124 1.10 -15.63 11.84
CA LEU A 124 0.39 -14.55 12.51
C LEU A 124 -0.34 -15.00 13.77
N ASP A 125 -0.85 -16.22 13.80
CA ASP A 125 -1.64 -16.77 14.90
C ASP A 125 -0.75 -17.16 16.07
N ARG A 126 0.42 -17.71 15.78
CA ARG A 126 1.37 -18.21 16.79
C ARG A 126 2.50 -17.23 17.08
N ASN A 127 2.68 -16.20 16.25
CA ASN A 127 3.78 -15.24 16.31
C ASN A 127 5.17 -15.92 16.32
N VAL A 128 5.32 -16.99 15.54
CA VAL A 128 6.57 -17.74 15.41
C VAL A 128 7.13 -17.60 14.01
N VAL A 129 8.46 -17.66 13.90
CA VAL A 129 9.14 -17.73 12.59
C VAL A 129 8.87 -19.11 12.00
N VAL A 130 8.29 -19.12 10.80
CA VAL A 130 8.06 -20.34 10.00
C VAL A 130 9.34 -20.68 9.25
N GLU A 131 9.92 -19.69 8.58
CA GLU A 131 11.09 -19.88 7.73
C GLU A 131 11.83 -18.55 7.55
N LYS A 132 13.17 -18.61 7.49
CA LYS A 132 13.99 -17.45 7.09
C LYS A 132 14.10 -17.43 5.57
N ILE A 133 13.97 -16.26 4.98
CA ILE A 133 14.03 -16.13 3.52
C ILE A 133 15.48 -16.14 3.06
N SER A 134 15.77 -17.10 2.18
CA SER A 134 16.95 -17.10 1.32
C SER A 134 16.56 -16.76 -0.11
N GLY A 135 17.33 -15.90 -0.78
CA GLY A 135 17.12 -15.57 -2.19
C GLY A 135 16.92 -14.08 -2.47
N ALA A 136 16.89 -13.73 -3.75
CA ALA A 136 16.76 -12.36 -4.20
C ALA A 136 15.34 -11.81 -3.96
N PRO A 137 15.17 -10.51 -3.65
CA PRO A 137 13.88 -9.88 -3.39
C PRO A 137 12.80 -10.13 -4.44
N ASP A 138 13.19 -10.30 -5.71
CA ASP A 138 12.27 -10.56 -6.81
C ASP A 138 11.49 -11.89 -6.69
N SER A 139 11.96 -12.83 -5.87
CA SER A 139 11.30 -14.13 -5.66
C SER A 139 10.37 -14.16 -4.44
N TRP A 140 10.36 -13.12 -3.61
CA TRP A 140 9.73 -13.19 -2.29
C TRP A 140 8.19 -13.23 -2.33
N GLU A 141 7.56 -12.66 -3.37
CA GLU A 141 6.11 -12.79 -3.58
C GLU A 141 5.73 -14.25 -3.88
N GLU A 142 6.49 -14.94 -4.73
CA GLU A 142 6.28 -16.35 -5.06
C GLU A 142 6.54 -17.25 -3.85
N SER A 143 7.62 -16.99 -3.10
CA SER A 143 7.93 -17.71 -1.86
C SER A 143 6.84 -17.52 -0.80
N LEU A 144 6.30 -16.31 -0.64
CA LEU A 144 5.19 -16.05 0.29
C LEU A 144 3.97 -16.91 -0.07
N LYS A 145 3.63 -16.97 -1.36
CA LYS A 145 2.52 -17.79 -1.84
C LYS A 145 2.77 -19.28 -1.60
N ALA A 146 3.96 -19.79 -1.94
CA ALA A 146 4.31 -21.19 -1.76
C ALA A 146 4.26 -21.62 -0.28
N VAL A 147 4.77 -20.78 0.63
CA VAL A 147 4.72 -21.04 2.06
C VAL A 147 3.27 -21.03 2.58
N GLN A 148 2.43 -20.11 2.11
CA GLN A 148 1.02 -20.10 2.50
C GLN A 148 0.26 -21.34 2.05
N ASP A 149 0.47 -21.77 0.81
CA ASP A 149 -0.17 -22.95 0.23
C ASP A 149 0.26 -24.24 0.97
N GLY A 150 1.52 -24.31 1.45
CA GLY A 150 2.06 -25.48 2.15
C GLY A 150 1.86 -25.50 3.67
N TYR A 151 1.79 -24.35 4.33
CA TYR A 151 1.78 -24.25 5.80
C TYR A 151 0.40 -24.46 6.43
N GLY A 152 -0.68 -24.13 5.71
CA GLY A 152 -2.06 -24.28 6.21
C GLY A 152 -2.46 -23.29 7.32
N GLY A 153 -1.67 -22.23 7.52
CA GLY A 153 -1.91 -21.16 8.49
C GLY A 153 -1.77 -19.76 7.88
N ARG A 154 -2.03 -18.71 8.67
CA ARG A 154 -1.89 -17.33 8.20
C ARG A 154 -0.43 -16.90 8.30
N VAL A 155 0.23 -16.78 7.15
CA VAL A 155 1.65 -16.40 7.06
C VAL A 155 1.80 -14.96 6.55
N GLU A 156 2.71 -14.20 7.13
CA GLU A 156 3.18 -12.92 6.60
C GLU A 156 4.67 -12.94 6.31
N LEU A 157 5.07 -12.15 5.31
CA LEU A 157 6.45 -11.78 5.09
C LEU A 157 6.79 -10.59 5.99
N HIS A 158 7.74 -10.79 6.91
CA HIS A 158 8.26 -9.76 7.79
C HIS A 158 9.67 -9.34 7.35
N LEU A 159 9.84 -8.04 7.08
CA LEU A 159 11.09 -7.42 6.66
C LEU A 159 11.52 -6.38 7.69
N SER A 160 12.82 -6.36 8.05
CA SER A 160 13.37 -5.46 9.06
C SER A 160 14.67 -4.80 8.58
N TRP A 161 14.78 -3.49 8.80
CA TRP A 161 16.00 -2.70 8.56
C TRP A 161 16.43 -2.05 9.87
N GLY A 162 17.73 -2.11 10.19
CA GLY A 162 18.30 -1.49 11.38
C GLY A 162 18.55 0.01 11.22
N LYS A 163 18.88 0.47 10.00
CA LYS A 163 19.09 1.90 9.67
C LYS A 163 18.55 2.25 8.27
N PRO A 164 17.46 3.02 8.14
CA PRO A 164 16.60 3.48 9.23
C PRO A 164 15.83 2.31 9.87
N ARG A 165 15.53 2.42 11.18
CA ARG A 165 14.72 1.43 11.91
C ARG A 165 13.33 1.32 11.29
N LEU A 166 13.12 0.34 10.44
CA LEU A 166 11.90 0.15 9.65
C LEU A 166 11.48 -1.32 9.71
N ARG A 167 10.17 -1.56 9.80
CA ARG A 167 9.58 -2.87 9.58
C ARG A 167 8.49 -2.82 8.53
N ALA A 168 8.44 -3.84 7.69
CA ALA A 168 7.33 -4.09 6.79
C ALA A 168 6.73 -5.47 7.08
N SER A 169 5.42 -5.53 7.30
CA SER A 169 4.64 -6.77 7.37
C SER A 169 3.79 -6.85 6.11
N ILE A 170 3.99 -7.90 5.32
CA ILE A 170 3.42 -8.07 3.98
C ILE A 170 2.56 -9.34 3.96
N ARG A 171 1.29 -9.17 3.59
CA ARG A 171 0.30 -10.22 3.41
C ARG A 171 -0.37 -10.08 2.05
N PRO A 172 -1.00 -11.14 1.52
CA PRO A 172 -1.73 -11.10 0.25
C PRO A 172 -2.85 -10.06 0.18
N ASN A 173 -3.34 -9.57 1.33
CA ASN A 173 -4.46 -8.63 1.41
C ASN A 173 -4.12 -7.34 2.17
N TYR A 174 -2.91 -7.21 2.70
CA TYR A 174 -2.54 -6.06 3.50
C TYR A 174 -1.03 -5.93 3.65
N ILE A 175 -0.53 -4.71 3.53
CA ILE A 175 0.86 -4.37 3.82
C ILE A 175 0.89 -3.25 4.86
N SER A 176 1.76 -3.35 5.85
CA SER A 176 2.04 -2.29 6.81
C SER A 176 3.52 -1.99 6.82
N ILE A 177 3.88 -0.71 6.70
CA ILE A 177 5.26 -0.22 6.73
C ILE A 177 5.35 0.80 7.87
N LYS A 178 6.15 0.49 8.89
CA LYS A 178 6.25 1.32 10.10
C LYS A 178 7.70 1.55 10.48
N LYS A 179 8.00 2.80 10.86
CA LYS A 179 9.23 3.10 11.60
C LYS A 179 9.14 2.50 13.00
N VAL A 180 10.17 1.76 13.40
CA VAL A 180 10.23 1.16 14.74
C VAL A 180 10.78 2.20 15.73
N MET A 181 9.94 2.61 16.68
CA MET A 181 10.35 3.45 17.81
C MET A 181 10.49 2.55 19.04
N PHE A 182 11.67 1.99 19.26
CA PHE A 182 12.07 1.54 20.60
C PHE A 182 13.14 2.48 21.14
N PRO A 183 13.21 2.69 22.47
CA PRO A 183 14.23 3.54 23.07
C PRO A 183 15.61 3.04 22.64
N ALA A 184 16.58 3.94 22.51
CA ALA A 184 17.97 3.52 22.58
C ALA A 184 18.15 2.82 23.93
N PHE A 185 18.48 1.52 23.90
CA PHE A 185 19.05 0.86 25.05
C PHE A 185 20.48 1.37 25.25
#